data_AF-A0A2N7WP39-F1
#
_entry.id   AF-A0A2N7WP39-F1
#
_cell.length_a   1.000
_cell.length_b   1.000
_cell.length_c   1.000
_cell.angle_alpha   90.00
_cell.angle_beta   90.00
_cell.angle_gamma   90.00
#
_symmetry.space_group_name_H-M   'P 1'
#
loop_
_entity.id
_entity.type
_entity.pdbx_description
1 polymer ?
#
loop_
_entity_poly.entity_id
_entity_poly.type
_entity_poly.pdbx_seq_one_letter_code
_entity_poly.pdbx_strand_id
1 'polypeptide(L)'
;MSQKQRTLKEFVAELKALTDGMMTVEPKEIADLRLGEMEIPAGSYGQYFGTWDIAHGMLRDYSMYTLYPLVVLAEDPEFQPRQMSKIVDALDQAYSNYLRYSGFPKMGALALELRAHLKDNPSREEVVTALRAFTEYTNKLQAWSFHYFPWGLGKYFQYPAERLQAAPPPVADLGATRAHIRSGQRIRITWKPLNITVNATLATKENPELCADLVAALPFTTIQDHAVVTGESMYAWSPFVSTAPIRLRERICDAPIGRIRFSQSTGQKFIVQYGPTTEDLSQPVLGEIDEADAAKLAEVGKAVWESTFESKDLIWMTVELAKVQRPNTARHDATH
;
A
#
# COMPACT_ATOMS: atom_id res chain seq x y z
N MET A 1 3.14 25.98 28.76
CA MET A 1 3.45 24.82 29.62
C MET A 1 4.24 23.84 28.77
N SER A 2 5.45 23.48 29.18
CA SER A 2 6.25 22.46 28.46
C SER A 2 5.50 21.13 28.59
N GLN A 3 4.82 20.70 27.53
CA GLN A 3 4.32 19.33 27.46
C GLN A 3 5.56 18.44 27.49
N LYS A 4 5.65 17.61 28.53
CA LYS A 4 6.72 16.62 28.65
C LYS A 4 6.71 15.77 27.37
N GLN A 5 7.80 15.83 26.61
CA GLN A 5 7.95 14.99 25.42
C GLN A 5 7.82 13.53 25.83
N ARG A 6 7.01 12.78 25.09
CA ARG A 6 6.84 11.34 25.32
C ARG A 6 8.15 10.62 25.02
N THR A 7 8.27 9.39 25.50
CA THR A 7 9.37 8.49 25.11
C THR A 7 9.15 7.98 23.69
N LEU A 8 10.23 7.56 23.00
CA LEU A 8 10.10 6.98 21.65
C LEU A 8 9.17 5.76 21.64
N LYS A 9 9.21 4.95 22.71
CA LYS A 9 8.33 3.79 22.86
C LYS A 9 6.84 4.19 22.88
N GLU A 10 6.50 5.27 23.60
CA GLU A 10 5.13 5.79 23.66
C GLU A 10 4.71 6.41 22.32
N PHE A 11 5.61 7.13 21.64
CA PHE A 11 5.37 7.66 20.30
C PHE A 11 5.07 6.54 19.28
N VAL A 12 5.92 5.52 19.23
CA VAL A 12 5.74 4.36 18.34
C VAL A 12 4.46 3.59 18.69
N ALA A 13 4.14 3.45 19.97
CA ALA A 13 2.89 2.81 20.41
C ALA A 13 1.65 3.59 19.96
N GLU A 14 1.67 4.92 20.01
CA GLU A 14 0.58 5.73 19.46
C GLU A 14 0.45 5.57 17.95
N LEU A 15 1.56 5.64 17.20
CA LEU A 15 1.52 5.44 15.75
C LEU A 15 0.89 4.09 15.38
N LYS A 16 1.29 3.02 16.07
CA LYS A 16 0.70 1.69 15.87
C LYS A 16 -0.79 1.67 16.19
N ALA A 17 -1.20 2.23 17.33
CA ALA A 17 -2.61 2.29 17.69
C ALA A 17 -3.46 3.08 16.68
N LEU A 18 -2.91 4.18 16.15
CA LEU A 18 -3.57 4.94 15.08
C LEU A 18 -3.67 4.10 13.81
N THR A 19 -2.57 3.53 13.34
CA THR A 19 -2.52 2.65 12.15
C THR A 19 -3.50 1.50 12.25
N ASP A 20 -3.58 0.81 13.41
CA ASP A 20 -4.52 -0.28 13.66
C ASP A 20 -5.97 0.19 13.61
N GLY A 21 -6.27 1.38 14.16
CA GLY A 21 -7.60 1.99 14.06
C GLY A 21 -8.03 2.25 12.62
N MET A 22 -7.09 2.65 11.75
CA MET A 22 -7.34 2.89 10.33
C MET A 22 -7.68 1.61 9.55
N MET A 23 -7.54 0.43 10.14
CA MET A 23 -7.91 -0.82 9.48
C MET A 23 -9.44 -1.04 9.46
N THR A 24 -10.20 -0.20 10.16
CA THR A 24 -11.66 -0.33 10.26
C THR A 24 -12.39 1.01 10.22
N VAL A 25 -11.74 2.10 10.61
CA VAL A 25 -12.38 3.42 10.75
C VAL A 25 -11.62 4.46 9.93
N GLU A 26 -12.37 5.29 9.20
CA GLU A 26 -11.83 6.43 8.48
C GLU A 26 -11.17 7.43 9.45
N PRO A 27 -9.93 7.88 9.21
CA PRO A 27 -9.29 8.93 10.00
C PRO A 27 -10.03 10.26 9.88
N LYS A 28 -10.22 10.97 11.00
CA LYS A 28 -10.91 12.27 11.02
C LYS A 28 -10.29 13.28 10.03
N GLU A 29 -8.96 13.35 9.94
CA GLU A 29 -8.26 14.27 9.03
C GLU A 29 -8.62 14.01 7.55
N ILE A 30 -8.88 12.75 7.18
CA ILE A 30 -9.32 12.39 5.83
C ILE A 30 -10.76 12.84 5.60
N ALA A 31 -11.65 12.56 6.57
CA ALA A 31 -13.04 12.97 6.50
C ALA A 31 -13.18 14.50 6.38
N ASP A 32 -12.46 15.24 7.24
CA ASP A 32 -12.46 16.71 7.25
C ASP A 32 -11.97 17.26 5.90
N LEU A 33 -10.89 16.70 5.34
CA LEU A 33 -10.34 17.13 4.06
C LEU A 33 -11.35 16.92 2.91
N ARG A 34 -11.95 15.74 2.81
CA ARG A 34 -12.88 15.42 1.70
C ARG A 34 -14.23 16.12 1.83
N LEU A 35 -14.66 16.45 3.05
CA LEU A 35 -15.90 17.16 3.34
C LEU A 35 -15.73 18.70 3.36
N GLY A 36 -14.50 19.19 3.29
CA GLY A 36 -14.22 20.63 3.38
C GLY A 36 -14.40 21.20 4.79
N GLU A 37 -14.30 20.35 5.82
CA GLU A 37 -14.52 20.67 7.24
C GLU A 37 -13.20 20.86 8.01
N MET A 38 -12.09 21.06 7.30
CA MET A 38 -10.78 21.33 7.90
C MET A 38 -10.83 22.56 8.82
N GLU A 39 -10.17 22.48 9.98
CA GLU A 39 -10.07 23.60 10.92
C GLU A 39 -9.48 24.86 10.28
N ILE A 40 -8.45 24.68 9.46
CA ILE A 40 -7.91 25.73 8.59
C ILE A 40 -8.61 25.59 7.22
N PRO A 41 -9.45 26.55 6.80
CA PRO A 41 -10.13 26.51 5.51
C PRO A 41 -9.17 26.91 4.38
N ALA A 42 -8.09 26.15 4.21
CA ALA A 42 -7.10 26.40 3.17
C ALA A 42 -7.74 26.21 1.78
N GLY A 43 -7.48 27.15 0.87
CA GLY A 43 -7.94 27.08 -0.50
C GLY A 43 -8.27 28.45 -1.11
N SER A 44 -7.78 28.70 -2.31
CA SER A 44 -8.02 29.97 -3.01
C SER A 44 -9.49 30.10 -3.43
N TYR A 45 -10.02 31.32 -3.36
CA TYR A 45 -11.37 31.67 -3.84
C TYR A 45 -12.52 30.88 -3.18
N GLY A 46 -12.34 30.44 -1.92
CA GLY A 46 -13.42 29.84 -1.13
C GLY A 46 -13.79 28.40 -1.50
N GLN A 47 -12.90 27.67 -2.18
CA GLN A 47 -13.05 26.23 -2.45
C GLN A 47 -11.93 25.42 -1.81
N TYR A 48 -12.15 24.12 -1.56
CA TYR A 48 -11.19 23.22 -0.92
C TYR A 48 -10.65 22.12 -1.86
N PHE A 49 -11.15 21.99 -3.09
CA PHE A 49 -10.71 20.99 -4.06
C PHE A 49 -9.21 21.09 -4.37
N GLY A 50 -8.70 22.29 -4.61
CA GLY A 50 -7.26 22.48 -4.84
C GLY A 50 -6.39 22.10 -3.64
N THR A 51 -6.89 22.33 -2.42
CA THR A 51 -6.23 21.89 -1.19
C THR A 51 -6.24 20.36 -1.09
N TRP A 52 -7.38 19.74 -1.41
CA TRP A 52 -7.51 18.28 -1.42
C TRP A 52 -6.58 17.62 -2.44
N ASP A 53 -6.52 18.12 -3.67
CA ASP A 53 -5.59 17.67 -4.72
C ASP A 53 -4.13 17.70 -4.26
N ILE A 54 -3.66 18.87 -3.80
CA ILE A 54 -2.26 19.03 -3.41
C ILE A 54 -1.96 18.20 -2.16
N ALA A 55 -2.84 18.19 -1.16
CA ALA A 55 -2.63 17.44 0.07
C ALA A 55 -2.62 15.92 -0.19
N HIS A 56 -3.49 15.42 -1.08
CA HIS A 56 -3.48 14.03 -1.53
C HIS A 56 -2.16 13.67 -2.23
N GLY A 57 -1.72 14.48 -3.20
CA GLY A 57 -0.47 14.26 -3.91
C GLY A 57 0.76 14.31 -3.01
N MET A 58 0.82 15.30 -2.12
CA MET A 58 1.93 15.45 -1.18
C MET A 58 1.97 14.35 -0.12
N LEU A 59 0.82 13.85 0.35
CA LEU A 59 0.79 12.72 1.28
C LEU A 59 1.32 11.44 0.61
N ARG A 60 0.95 11.19 -0.66
CA ARG A 60 1.51 10.10 -1.46
C ARG A 60 3.03 10.23 -1.55
N ASP A 61 3.53 11.41 -1.92
CA ASP A 61 4.95 11.60 -2.15
C ASP A 61 5.78 11.56 -0.86
N TYR A 62 5.21 12.06 0.24
CA TYR A 62 5.82 11.97 1.56
C TYR A 62 5.91 10.52 2.06
N SER A 63 4.80 9.77 2.04
CA SER A 63 4.77 8.38 2.49
C SER A 63 5.65 7.46 1.65
N MET A 64 5.57 7.57 0.33
CA MET A 64 6.15 6.59 -0.60
C MET A 64 7.52 6.98 -1.12
N TYR A 65 7.69 8.24 -1.54
CA TYR A 65 8.91 8.70 -2.22
C TYR A 65 9.88 9.43 -1.30
N THR A 66 9.50 9.66 -0.04
CA THR A 66 10.36 10.28 0.98
C THR A 66 10.61 9.35 2.16
N LEU A 67 9.56 8.93 2.89
CA LEU A 67 9.70 8.16 4.12
C LEU A 67 10.19 6.73 3.87
N TYR A 68 9.66 6.01 2.87
CA TYR A 68 10.13 4.66 2.57
C TYR A 68 11.63 4.62 2.18
N PRO A 69 12.15 5.46 1.26
CA PRO A 69 13.58 5.53 1.01
C PRO A 69 14.41 5.85 2.27
N LEU A 70 13.90 6.69 3.17
CA LEU A 70 14.56 6.97 4.45
C LEU A 70 14.64 5.75 5.37
N VAL A 71 13.61 4.88 5.37
CA VAL A 71 13.68 3.59 6.07
C VAL A 71 14.81 2.74 5.51
N VAL A 72 14.88 2.58 4.18
CA VAL A 72 15.93 1.78 3.52
C VAL A 72 17.32 2.31 3.86
N LEU A 73 17.53 3.63 3.77
CA LEU A 73 18.81 4.26 4.11
C LEU A 73 19.16 4.13 5.60
N ALA A 74 18.17 4.16 6.50
CA ALA A 74 18.41 4.00 7.93
C ALA A 74 18.87 2.57 8.31
N GLU A 75 18.42 1.58 7.56
CA GLU A 75 18.82 0.17 7.74
C GLU A 75 20.22 -0.12 7.18
N ASP A 76 20.68 0.68 6.22
CA ASP A 76 22.00 0.54 5.62
C ASP A 76 23.11 0.88 6.65
N PRO A 77 24.00 -0.08 6.97
CA PRO A 77 25.08 0.12 7.94
C PRO A 77 26.09 1.21 7.53
N GLU A 78 26.17 1.58 6.25
CA GLU A 78 27.07 2.63 5.76
C GLU A 78 26.64 4.03 6.24
N PHE A 79 25.34 4.26 6.46
CA PHE A 79 24.80 5.54 6.92
C PHE A 79 24.81 5.64 8.44
N GLN A 80 25.49 6.63 9.00
CA GLN A 80 25.54 6.83 10.46
C GLN A 80 24.21 7.42 10.98
N PRO A 81 23.73 7.05 12.19
CA PRO A 81 22.47 7.57 12.73
C PRO A 81 22.39 9.11 12.79
N ARG A 82 23.51 9.77 13.09
CA ARG A 82 23.60 11.24 13.09
C ARG A 82 23.47 11.85 11.68
N GLN A 83 23.92 11.15 10.63
CA GLN A 83 23.68 11.58 9.24
C GLN A 83 22.21 11.43 8.90
N MET A 84 21.59 10.29 9.27
CA MET A 84 20.16 10.06 9.05
C MET A 84 19.29 11.13 9.73
N SER A 85 19.60 11.51 10.97
CA SER A 85 18.94 12.63 11.66
C SER A 85 18.91 13.93 10.83
N LYS A 86 20.06 14.31 10.24
CA LYS A 86 20.16 15.51 9.39
C LYS A 86 19.38 15.37 8.08
N ILE A 87 19.40 14.19 7.47
CA ILE A 87 18.68 13.91 6.22
C ILE A 87 17.17 13.99 6.47
N VAL A 88 16.68 13.36 7.54
CA VAL A 88 15.27 13.41 7.93
C VAL A 88 14.83 14.85 8.17
N ASP A 89 15.61 15.64 8.93
CA ASP A 89 15.24 17.04 9.18
C ASP A 89 15.20 17.89 7.90
N ALA A 90 16.07 17.61 6.92
CA ALA A 90 16.10 18.33 5.65
C ALA A 90 14.92 17.98 4.71
N LEU A 91 14.46 16.72 4.70
CA LEU A 91 13.43 16.26 3.77
C LEU A 91 12.02 16.33 4.34
N ASP A 92 11.86 16.13 5.64
CA ASP A 92 10.57 16.09 6.33
C ASP A 92 9.81 17.42 6.26
N GLN A 93 10.51 18.52 6.52
CA GLN A 93 9.90 19.82 6.83
C GLN A 93 9.01 20.35 5.71
N ALA A 94 9.41 20.15 4.45
CA ALA A 94 8.65 20.63 3.30
C ALA A 94 7.28 19.94 3.21
N TYR A 95 7.23 18.64 3.49
CA TYR A 95 5.99 17.87 3.48
C TYR A 95 5.17 18.09 4.76
N SER A 96 5.78 17.86 5.92
CA SER A 96 5.06 17.84 7.19
C SER A 96 4.45 19.19 7.55
N ASN A 97 5.13 20.31 7.25
CA ASN A 97 4.58 21.64 7.50
C ASN A 97 3.44 22.00 6.55
N TYR A 98 3.56 21.69 5.26
CA TYR A 98 2.51 21.98 4.30
C TYR A 98 1.28 21.13 4.61
N LEU A 99 1.44 19.82 4.77
CA LEU A 99 0.34 18.90 5.09
C LEU A 99 -0.33 19.26 6.42
N ARG A 100 0.42 19.71 7.44
CA ARG A 100 -0.16 20.24 8.69
C ARG A 100 -1.12 21.40 8.44
N TYR A 101 -0.78 22.29 7.51
CA TYR A 101 -1.60 23.44 7.12
C TYR A 101 -2.78 23.03 6.23
N SER A 102 -2.60 22.03 5.35
CA SER A 102 -3.54 21.66 4.28
C SER A 102 -4.41 20.43 4.58
N GLY A 103 -4.67 20.14 5.86
CA GLY A 103 -5.69 19.15 6.26
C GLY A 103 -5.19 18.01 7.16
N PHE A 104 -3.91 17.97 7.49
CA PHE A 104 -3.32 16.91 8.33
C PHE A 104 -2.60 17.44 9.60
N PRO A 105 -3.30 18.19 10.49
CA PRO A 105 -2.71 18.76 11.70
C PRO A 105 -2.06 17.74 12.65
N LYS A 106 -2.71 16.59 12.90
CA LYS A 106 -2.22 15.51 13.76
C LYS A 106 -1.02 14.81 13.15
N MET A 107 -1.06 14.44 11.86
CA MET A 107 0.11 13.88 11.19
C MET A 107 1.30 14.85 11.25
N GLY A 108 1.07 16.13 10.97
CA GLY A 108 2.11 17.17 11.05
C GLY A 108 2.69 17.36 12.45
N ALA A 109 1.87 17.21 13.51
CA ALA A 109 2.35 17.21 14.89
C ALA A 109 3.21 15.96 15.20
N LEU A 110 2.81 14.79 14.71
CA LEU A 110 3.58 13.55 14.86
C LEU A 110 4.92 13.61 14.11
N ALA A 111 4.98 14.27 12.94
CA ALA A 111 6.22 14.50 12.22
C ALA A 111 7.21 15.42 12.99
N LEU A 112 6.69 16.44 13.68
CA LEU A 112 7.51 17.27 14.59
C LEU A 112 8.09 16.44 15.73
N GLU A 113 7.28 15.57 16.34
CA GLU A 113 7.72 14.69 17.42
C GLU A 113 8.72 13.62 16.95
N LEU A 114 8.51 13.05 15.75
CA LEU A 114 9.48 12.19 15.08
C LEU A 114 10.85 12.87 15.00
N ARG A 115 10.93 14.08 14.45
CA ARG A 115 12.19 14.81 14.34
C ARG A 115 12.82 15.13 15.68
N ALA A 116 12.00 15.43 16.70
CA ALA A 116 12.50 15.64 18.05
C ALA A 116 13.14 14.38 18.64
N HIS A 117 12.58 13.19 18.39
CA HIS A 117 13.18 11.91 18.80
C HIS A 117 14.51 11.60 18.11
N LEU A 118 14.67 12.05 16.87
CA LEU A 118 15.87 11.77 16.08
C LEU A 118 16.98 12.82 16.26
N LYS A 119 16.75 13.89 17.01
CA LYS A 119 17.65 15.06 17.05
C LYS A 119 18.95 14.80 17.81
N ASP A 120 18.86 14.20 18.99
CA ASP A 120 19.94 14.19 19.99
C ASP A 120 20.71 12.86 20.03
N ASN A 121 21.51 12.62 18.98
CA ASN A 121 22.39 11.45 18.85
C ASN A 121 21.65 10.09 19.00
N PRO A 122 20.67 9.79 18.14
CA PRO A 122 19.90 8.56 18.21
C PRO A 122 20.78 7.34 17.88
N SER A 123 20.43 6.19 18.42
CA SER A 123 20.91 4.90 17.95
C SER A 123 20.29 4.52 16.60
N ARG A 124 20.91 3.59 15.87
CA ARG A 124 20.35 3.08 14.60
C ARG A 124 18.97 2.45 14.81
N GLU A 125 18.81 1.68 15.88
CA GLU A 125 17.55 1.02 16.23
C GLU A 125 16.43 2.04 16.43
N GLU A 126 16.70 3.16 17.12
CA GLU A 126 15.73 4.23 17.32
C GLU A 126 15.33 4.90 16.01
N VAL A 127 16.30 5.19 15.12
CA VAL A 127 16.02 5.78 13.79
C VAL A 127 15.13 4.86 12.96
N VAL A 128 15.53 3.58 12.82
CA VAL A 128 14.79 2.58 12.02
C VAL A 128 13.40 2.37 12.60
N THR A 129 13.28 2.20 13.92
CA THR A 129 11.98 1.96 14.58
C THR A 129 11.03 3.14 14.38
N ALA A 130 11.51 4.37 14.56
CA ALA A 130 10.69 5.56 14.42
C ALA A 130 10.23 5.76 12.97
N LEU A 131 11.14 5.66 12.00
CA LEU A 131 10.83 5.84 10.58
C LEU A 131 9.90 4.75 10.05
N ARG A 132 10.08 3.48 10.46
CA ARG A 132 9.18 2.39 10.07
C ARG A 132 7.76 2.62 10.56
N ALA A 133 7.60 2.91 11.85
CA ALA A 133 6.28 3.14 12.43
C ALA A 133 5.57 4.33 11.77
N PHE A 134 6.31 5.40 11.47
CA PHE A 134 5.74 6.58 10.83
C PHE A 134 5.43 6.36 9.34
N THR A 135 6.25 5.58 8.63
CA THR A 135 6.00 5.15 7.24
C THR A 135 4.73 4.30 7.16
N GLU A 136 4.55 3.35 8.09
CA GLU A 136 3.34 2.52 8.14
C GLU A 136 2.08 3.36 8.37
N TYR A 137 2.13 4.27 9.35
CA TYR A 137 1.05 5.22 9.63
C TYR A 137 0.68 6.08 8.42
N THR A 138 1.66 6.70 7.76
CA THR A 138 1.41 7.57 6.61
C THR A 138 0.95 6.79 5.37
N ASN A 139 1.42 5.55 5.18
CA ASN A 139 0.88 4.65 4.16
C ASN A 139 -0.61 4.35 4.38
N LYS A 140 -1.05 4.15 5.63
CA LYS A 140 -2.47 3.93 5.93
C LYS A 140 -3.32 5.17 5.78
N LEU A 141 -2.83 6.33 6.19
CA LEU A 141 -3.48 7.61 5.84
C LEU A 141 -3.64 7.75 4.33
N GLN A 142 -2.60 7.41 3.56
CA GLN A 142 -2.65 7.49 2.12
C GLN A 142 -3.65 6.52 1.48
N ALA A 143 -3.88 5.33 2.07
CA ALA A 143 -4.90 4.39 1.61
C ALA A 143 -6.30 5.04 1.66
N TRP A 144 -6.64 5.66 2.79
CA TRP A 144 -7.91 6.38 2.95
C TRP A 144 -8.01 7.63 2.07
N SER A 145 -6.91 8.40 1.98
CA SER A 145 -6.83 9.56 1.09
C SER A 145 -7.07 9.17 -0.37
N PHE A 146 -6.48 8.05 -0.79
CA PHE A 146 -6.64 7.53 -2.14
C PHE A 146 -8.05 7.06 -2.43
N HIS A 147 -8.66 6.28 -1.53
CA HIS A 147 -10.00 5.75 -1.71
C HIS A 147 -11.03 6.87 -1.96
N TYR A 148 -11.00 7.90 -1.12
CA TYR A 148 -11.98 8.97 -1.19
C TYR A 148 -11.67 10.05 -2.22
N PHE A 149 -10.44 10.13 -2.74
CA PHE A 149 -10.09 11.10 -3.78
C PHE A 149 -11.06 11.00 -4.96
N PRO A 150 -11.52 12.11 -5.57
CA PRO A 150 -12.61 12.09 -6.55
C PRO A 150 -12.16 11.63 -7.94
N TRP A 151 -11.64 10.40 -8.06
CA TRP A 151 -11.18 9.80 -9.32
C TRP A 151 -12.24 9.76 -10.43
N GLY A 152 -13.52 9.74 -10.08
CA GLY A 152 -14.64 9.84 -11.02
C GLY A 152 -14.60 11.09 -11.90
N LEU A 153 -13.85 12.14 -11.53
CA LEU A 153 -13.57 13.28 -12.41
C LEU A 153 -12.90 12.87 -13.73
N GLY A 154 -12.15 11.75 -13.74
CA GLY A 154 -11.48 11.23 -14.94
C GLY A 154 -12.42 10.93 -16.11
N LYS A 155 -13.72 10.73 -15.88
CA LYS A 155 -14.72 10.57 -16.96
C LYS A 155 -14.87 11.80 -17.86
N TYR A 156 -14.44 12.96 -17.40
CA TYR A 156 -14.42 14.20 -18.18
C TYR A 156 -13.09 14.45 -18.90
N PHE A 157 -12.10 13.57 -18.74
CA PHE A 157 -10.74 13.69 -19.30
C PHE A 157 -10.34 12.42 -20.07
N GLN A 158 -11.20 11.95 -20.97
CA GLN A 158 -10.97 10.71 -21.71
C GLN A 158 -10.14 10.93 -22.99
N TYR A 159 -9.31 9.93 -23.32
CA TYR A 159 -8.70 9.86 -24.64
C TYR A 159 -9.73 9.47 -25.71
N PRO A 160 -9.62 10.00 -26.94
CA PRO A 160 -10.38 9.48 -28.08
C PRO A 160 -10.04 8.00 -28.33
N ALA A 161 -11.03 7.22 -28.74
CA ALA A 161 -10.89 5.76 -28.94
C ALA A 161 -9.81 5.41 -29.97
N GLU A 162 -9.70 6.21 -31.04
CA GLU A 162 -8.67 6.08 -32.07
C GLU A 162 -7.25 6.23 -31.51
N ARG A 163 -7.06 7.07 -30.48
CA ARG A 163 -5.75 7.25 -29.83
C ARG A 163 -5.38 6.03 -29.00
N LEU A 164 -6.35 5.36 -28.39
CA LEU A 164 -6.12 4.11 -27.65
C LEU A 164 -5.72 2.97 -28.60
N GLN A 165 -6.37 2.87 -29.77
CA GLN A 165 -6.05 1.87 -30.79
C GLN A 165 -4.68 2.09 -31.44
N ALA A 166 -4.27 3.36 -31.59
CA ALA A 166 -2.99 3.74 -32.17
C ALA A 166 -1.83 3.84 -31.15
N ALA A 167 -2.05 3.45 -29.89
CA ALA A 167 -1.02 3.50 -28.87
C ALA A 167 0.17 2.61 -29.26
N PRO A 168 1.43 3.09 -29.11
CA PRO A 168 2.59 2.25 -29.39
C PRO A 168 2.61 1.06 -28.42
N PRO A 169 3.11 -0.10 -28.86
CA PRO A 169 3.28 -1.24 -27.95
C PRO A 169 4.27 -0.88 -26.84
N PRO A 170 4.13 -1.48 -25.64
CA PRO A 170 5.13 -1.36 -24.58
C PRO A 170 6.54 -1.72 -25.10
N VAL A 171 7.55 -0.98 -24.64
CA VAL A 171 8.94 -1.23 -25.05
C VAL A 171 9.33 -2.64 -24.61
N ALA A 172 9.73 -3.49 -25.55
CA ALA A 172 10.10 -4.87 -25.26
C ALA A 172 11.30 -4.94 -24.29
N ASP A 173 11.15 -5.70 -23.21
CA ASP A 173 12.24 -6.06 -22.30
C ASP A 173 12.61 -7.52 -22.53
N LEU A 174 13.73 -7.74 -23.23
CA LEU A 174 14.24 -9.09 -23.54
C LEU A 174 14.69 -9.86 -22.29
N GLY A 175 14.80 -9.20 -21.13
CA GLY A 175 15.13 -9.81 -19.84
C GLY A 175 13.91 -10.21 -18.99
N ALA A 176 12.68 -9.88 -19.42
CA ALA A 176 11.46 -10.17 -18.67
C ALA A 176 11.25 -11.68 -18.50
N THR A 177 11.48 -12.18 -17.29
CA THR A 177 11.34 -13.59 -16.96
C THR A 177 9.93 -13.85 -16.43
N ARG A 178 9.09 -14.50 -17.23
CA ARG A 178 7.80 -15.00 -16.75
C ARG A 178 8.04 -16.20 -15.83
N ALA A 179 7.79 -16.03 -14.55
CA ALA A 179 7.85 -17.11 -13.58
C ALA A 179 6.53 -17.87 -13.53
N HIS A 180 6.61 -19.18 -13.33
CA HIS A 180 5.46 -20.03 -13.07
C HIS A 180 5.44 -20.40 -11.58
N ILE A 181 4.54 -19.79 -10.82
CA ILE A 181 4.46 -19.99 -9.37
C ILE A 181 3.63 -21.25 -9.09
N ARG A 182 4.29 -22.41 -9.06
CA ARG A 182 3.62 -23.73 -8.92
C ARG A 182 3.63 -24.32 -7.52
N SER A 183 4.47 -23.78 -6.62
CA SER A 183 4.65 -24.30 -5.26
C SER A 183 5.08 -23.18 -4.32
N GLY A 184 4.57 -23.21 -3.10
CA GLY A 184 4.89 -22.22 -2.07
C GLY A 184 3.84 -22.17 -0.98
N GLN A 185 4.00 -21.24 -0.04
CA GLN A 185 3.03 -21.06 1.03
C GLN A 185 1.66 -20.68 0.45
N ARG A 186 0.61 -21.36 0.93
CA ARG A 186 -0.76 -21.17 0.47
C ARG A 186 -1.45 -20.09 1.28
N ILE A 187 -2.11 -19.17 0.60
CA ILE A 187 -2.92 -18.11 1.20
C ILE A 187 -4.34 -18.12 0.61
N ARG A 188 -5.24 -17.46 1.33
CA ARG A 188 -6.60 -17.18 0.92
C ARG A 188 -6.83 -15.69 0.95
N ILE A 189 -7.56 -15.18 -0.04
CA ILE A 189 -7.96 -13.78 -0.15
C ILE A 189 -9.49 -13.74 -0.22
N THR A 190 -10.11 -12.89 0.58
CA THR A 190 -11.58 -12.72 0.62
C THR A 190 -11.94 -11.25 0.55
N TRP A 191 -12.92 -10.90 -0.28
CA TRP A 191 -13.45 -9.54 -0.40
C TRP A 191 -14.85 -9.44 0.18
N LYS A 192 -15.06 -8.55 1.16
CA LYS A 192 -16.38 -8.18 1.69
C LYS A 192 -16.74 -6.77 1.22
N PRO A 193 -18.02 -6.48 0.94
CA PRO A 193 -19.20 -7.33 1.15
C PRO A 193 -19.48 -8.36 0.04
N LEU A 194 -18.63 -8.46 -0.99
CA LEU A 194 -18.85 -9.34 -2.16
C LEU A 194 -18.96 -10.83 -1.81
N ASN A 195 -18.35 -11.25 -0.70
CA ASN A 195 -18.25 -12.66 -0.27
C ASN A 195 -17.57 -13.56 -1.32
N ILE A 196 -16.65 -12.97 -2.10
CA ILE A 196 -15.82 -13.69 -3.06
C ILE A 196 -14.53 -14.10 -2.37
N THR A 197 -14.15 -15.36 -2.53
CA THR A 197 -12.91 -15.93 -1.98
C THR A 197 -12.12 -16.64 -3.09
N VAL A 198 -10.81 -16.40 -3.10
CA VAL A 198 -9.84 -17.05 -3.97
C VAL A 198 -8.68 -17.62 -3.16
N ASN A 199 -8.01 -18.62 -3.71
CA ASN A 199 -6.79 -19.20 -3.16
C ASN A 199 -5.59 -18.83 -4.04
N ALA A 200 -4.42 -18.71 -3.43
CA ALA A 200 -3.19 -18.37 -4.13
C ALA A 200 -1.97 -19.08 -3.55
N THR A 201 -0.92 -19.19 -4.38
CA THR A 201 0.41 -19.66 -4.01
C THR A 201 1.37 -18.47 -3.92
N LEU A 202 2.08 -18.32 -2.81
CA LEU A 202 3.17 -17.36 -2.69
C LEU A 202 4.42 -17.83 -3.44
N ALA A 203 5.16 -16.89 -4.01
CA ALA A 203 6.42 -17.10 -4.72
C ALA A 203 7.60 -17.33 -3.75
N THR A 204 7.44 -18.27 -2.81
CA THR A 204 8.36 -18.49 -1.68
C THR A 204 9.77 -18.89 -2.12
N LYS A 205 9.91 -19.50 -3.30
CA LYS A 205 11.23 -19.84 -3.85
C LYS A 205 11.89 -18.63 -4.52
N GLU A 206 11.09 -17.83 -5.21
CA GLU A 206 11.56 -16.73 -6.05
C GLU A 206 11.86 -15.48 -5.20
N ASN A 207 11.00 -15.12 -4.26
CA ASN A 207 11.18 -13.98 -3.34
C ASN A 207 10.91 -14.41 -1.89
N PRO A 208 11.79 -15.23 -1.27
CA PRO A 208 11.54 -15.84 0.04
C PRO A 208 11.36 -14.82 1.16
N GLU A 209 12.20 -13.79 1.22
CA GLU A 209 12.19 -12.79 2.29
C GLU A 209 10.91 -11.94 2.24
N LEU A 210 10.52 -11.49 1.04
CA LEU A 210 9.28 -10.76 0.84
C LEU A 210 8.04 -11.61 1.22
N CYS A 211 8.05 -12.90 0.86
CA CYS A 211 6.97 -13.81 1.25
C CYS A 211 6.93 -14.03 2.77
N ALA A 212 8.09 -14.08 3.43
CA ALA A 212 8.19 -14.21 4.88
C ALA A 212 7.62 -12.96 5.60
N ASP A 213 7.93 -11.75 5.10
CA ASP A 213 7.35 -10.50 5.61
C ASP A 213 5.82 -10.51 5.52
N LEU A 214 5.27 -10.93 4.37
CA LEU A 214 3.83 -11.09 4.21
C LEU A 214 3.27 -12.08 5.25
N VAL A 215 3.85 -13.28 5.34
CA VAL A 215 3.37 -14.35 6.24
C VAL A 215 3.40 -13.91 7.69
N ALA A 216 4.42 -13.16 8.11
CA ALA A 216 4.51 -12.61 9.46
C ALA A 216 3.40 -11.59 9.77
N ALA A 217 2.87 -10.92 8.74
CA ALA A 217 1.77 -9.96 8.86
C ALA A 217 0.38 -10.60 8.73
N LEU A 218 0.28 -11.91 8.43
CA LEU A 218 -1.02 -12.58 8.29
C LEU A 218 -1.63 -12.99 9.66
N PRO A 219 -2.96 -12.95 9.80
CA PRO A 219 -3.93 -12.41 8.85
C PRO A 219 -4.06 -10.88 8.95
N PHE A 220 -4.47 -10.24 7.85
CA PHE A 220 -4.84 -8.82 7.89
C PHE A 220 -6.05 -8.50 7.01
N THR A 221 -6.71 -7.38 7.30
CA THR A 221 -7.82 -6.84 6.51
C THR A 221 -7.59 -5.38 6.19
N THR A 222 -7.74 -4.96 4.93
CA THR A 222 -7.47 -3.59 4.48
C THR A 222 -8.40 -3.20 3.34
N ILE A 223 -8.53 -1.91 3.04
CA ILE A 223 -9.34 -1.41 1.93
C ILE A 223 -8.70 -1.82 0.61
N GLN A 224 -9.53 -2.30 -0.30
CA GLN A 224 -9.17 -2.63 -1.67
C GLN A 224 -9.54 -1.46 -2.60
N ASP A 225 -8.56 -0.95 -3.33
CA ASP A 225 -8.74 0.09 -4.34
C ASP A 225 -8.35 -0.39 -5.74
N HIS A 226 -8.82 0.35 -6.74
CA HIS A 226 -8.50 0.13 -8.15
C HIS A 226 -7.30 0.98 -8.58
N ALA A 227 -6.46 0.45 -9.47
CA ALA A 227 -5.43 1.25 -10.12
C ALA A 227 -6.05 2.32 -11.02
N VAL A 228 -5.59 3.57 -10.91
CA VAL A 228 -6.13 4.70 -11.68
C VAL A 228 -5.35 5.01 -12.96
N VAL A 229 -4.28 4.23 -13.23
CA VAL A 229 -3.40 4.41 -14.40
C VAL A 229 -3.13 3.08 -15.11
N THR A 230 -2.76 2.04 -14.35
CA THR A 230 -2.19 0.79 -14.85
C THR A 230 -3.11 -0.06 -15.74
N GLY A 231 -4.43 0.06 -15.61
CA GLY A 231 -5.42 -0.82 -16.24
C GLY A 231 -6.11 -1.74 -15.23
N GLU A 232 -6.40 -2.98 -15.62
CA GLU A 232 -7.17 -3.97 -14.83
C GLU A 232 -6.33 -4.59 -13.70
N SER A 233 -5.99 -3.75 -12.72
CA SER A 233 -5.21 -4.08 -11.54
C SER A 233 -5.87 -3.46 -10.30
N MET A 234 -5.91 -4.22 -9.22
CA MET A 234 -6.38 -3.76 -7.90
C MET A 234 -5.23 -3.78 -6.92
N TYR A 235 -5.19 -2.83 -5.98
CA TYR A 235 -4.20 -2.84 -4.91
C TYR A 235 -4.76 -2.42 -3.57
N ALA A 236 -4.05 -2.82 -2.52
CA ALA A 236 -4.34 -2.44 -1.16
C ALA A 236 -3.04 -2.18 -0.41
N TRP A 237 -3.01 -1.16 0.45
CA TRP A 237 -1.85 -0.90 1.30
C TRP A 237 -1.76 -1.98 2.37
N SER A 238 -0.64 -2.71 2.43
CA SER A 238 -0.41 -3.75 3.41
C SER A 238 -0.16 -3.15 4.81
N PRO A 239 -0.38 -3.90 5.90
CA PRO A 239 -0.10 -3.43 7.27
C PRO A 239 1.35 -3.68 7.69
N PHE A 240 2.29 -3.64 6.75
CA PHE A 240 3.70 -3.86 7.05
C PHE A 240 4.58 -3.09 6.07
N VAL A 241 5.81 -2.83 6.50
CA VAL A 241 6.85 -2.25 5.64
C VAL A 241 7.90 -3.32 5.37
N SER A 242 8.00 -3.77 4.13
CA SER A 242 9.07 -4.65 3.66
C SER A 242 10.16 -3.85 2.97
N THR A 243 11.40 -4.11 3.38
CA THR A 243 12.64 -3.70 2.71
C THR A 243 13.42 -4.92 2.20
N ALA A 244 12.75 -6.08 2.13
CA ALA A 244 13.34 -7.34 1.69
C ALA A 244 14.02 -7.22 0.32
N PRO A 245 15.15 -7.92 0.09
CA PRO A 245 15.76 -8.00 -1.22
C PRO A 245 14.80 -8.64 -2.23
N ILE A 246 14.73 -8.08 -3.43
CA ILE A 246 13.87 -8.57 -4.51
C ILE A 246 14.73 -9.30 -5.53
N ARG A 247 14.47 -10.60 -5.71
CA ARG A 247 15.22 -11.48 -6.61
C ARG A 247 14.48 -11.72 -7.93
N LEU A 248 13.15 -11.69 -7.92
CA LEU A 248 12.30 -11.80 -9.10
C LEU A 248 11.37 -10.61 -9.25
N ARG A 249 11.38 -10.04 -10.45
CA ARG A 249 10.44 -9.02 -10.92
C ARG A 249 9.84 -9.43 -12.24
N GLU A 250 8.64 -8.93 -12.52
CA GLU A 250 7.97 -9.07 -13.80
C GLU A 250 7.41 -7.74 -14.26
N ARG A 251 7.40 -7.53 -15.58
CA ARG A 251 6.67 -6.41 -16.18
C ARG A 251 5.18 -6.56 -15.94
N ILE A 252 4.55 -5.46 -15.57
CA ILE A 252 3.12 -5.44 -15.23
C ILE A 252 2.26 -5.83 -16.44
N CYS A 253 2.54 -5.25 -17.61
CA CYS A 253 1.84 -5.54 -18.86
C CYS A 253 1.93 -7.01 -19.33
N ASP A 254 2.94 -7.76 -18.89
CA ASP A 254 3.14 -9.16 -19.28
C ASP A 254 2.60 -10.16 -18.25
N ALA A 255 2.27 -9.67 -17.05
CA ALA A 255 1.83 -10.52 -15.96
C ALA A 255 0.49 -11.21 -16.30
N PRO A 256 0.32 -12.49 -15.93
CA PRO A 256 -0.95 -13.18 -16.16
C PRO A 256 -2.06 -12.64 -15.24
N ILE A 257 -3.31 -12.89 -15.64
CA ILE A 257 -4.46 -12.77 -14.74
C ILE A 257 -4.18 -13.63 -13.50
N GLY A 258 -4.45 -13.08 -12.32
CA GLY A 258 -4.20 -13.72 -11.04
C GLY A 258 -2.79 -13.48 -10.49
N ARG A 259 -1.89 -12.81 -11.21
CA ARG A 259 -0.57 -12.44 -10.67
C ARG A 259 -0.73 -11.54 -9.45
N ILE A 260 -0.05 -11.92 -8.37
CA ILE A 260 0.08 -11.12 -7.16
C ILE A 260 1.44 -10.45 -7.18
N ARG A 261 1.44 -9.12 -7.10
CA ARG A 261 2.65 -8.29 -7.05
C ARG A 261 2.72 -7.54 -5.72
N PHE A 262 3.91 -7.10 -5.35
CA PHE A 262 4.10 -6.25 -4.18
C PHE A 262 4.90 -5.01 -4.51
N SER A 263 4.32 -3.83 -4.29
CA SER A 263 5.07 -2.58 -4.47
C SER A 263 5.67 -2.11 -3.15
N GLN A 264 6.96 -2.36 -2.96
CA GLN A 264 7.68 -1.84 -1.79
C GLN A 264 7.80 -0.31 -1.83
N SER A 265 8.17 0.25 -2.98
CA SER A 265 8.50 1.68 -3.11
C SER A 265 7.29 2.60 -3.26
N THR A 266 6.11 2.10 -3.63
CA THR A 266 4.92 2.93 -3.84
C THR A 266 3.79 2.59 -2.88
N GLY A 267 4.13 2.47 -1.59
CA GLY A 267 3.17 2.39 -0.49
C GLY A 267 2.94 0.99 0.07
N GLN A 268 3.89 0.07 -0.10
CA GLN A 268 3.84 -1.28 0.48
C GLN A 268 2.55 -2.01 0.06
N LYS A 269 2.25 -1.98 -1.24
CA LYS A 269 0.96 -2.41 -1.77
C LYS A 269 0.95 -3.89 -2.11
N PHE A 270 -0.07 -4.60 -1.63
CA PHE A 270 -0.47 -5.91 -2.14
C PHE A 270 -1.33 -5.70 -3.39
N ILE A 271 -0.94 -6.26 -4.52
CA ILE A 271 -1.55 -5.97 -5.83
C ILE A 271 -2.02 -7.27 -6.48
N VAL A 272 -3.25 -7.28 -6.99
CA VAL A 272 -3.82 -8.38 -7.76
C VAL A 272 -4.15 -7.89 -9.17
N GLN A 273 -3.62 -8.58 -10.17
CA GLN A 273 -3.96 -8.34 -11.57
C GLN A 273 -5.17 -9.19 -11.97
N TYR A 274 -6.19 -8.56 -12.55
CA TYR A 274 -7.40 -9.27 -12.97
C TYR A 274 -7.65 -9.23 -14.48
N GLY A 275 -6.84 -8.48 -15.23
CA GLY A 275 -6.89 -8.44 -16.69
C GLY A 275 -5.76 -7.61 -17.31
N PRO A 276 -5.97 -7.06 -18.53
CA PRO A 276 -4.94 -6.32 -19.25
C PRO A 276 -4.48 -5.04 -18.55
N THR A 277 -3.19 -4.75 -18.66
CA THR A 277 -2.56 -3.56 -18.09
C THR A 277 -1.57 -2.95 -19.08
N THR A 278 -1.38 -1.63 -19.03
CA THR A 278 -0.53 -0.87 -19.97
C THR A 278 0.83 -0.48 -19.40
N GLU A 279 1.01 -0.56 -18.09
CA GLU A 279 2.25 -0.16 -17.41
C GLU A 279 3.37 -1.17 -17.71
N ASP A 280 4.53 -0.70 -18.14
CA ASP A 280 5.67 -1.54 -18.55
C ASP A 280 6.76 -1.66 -17.47
N LEU A 281 6.53 -1.06 -16.29
CA LEU A 281 7.43 -1.16 -15.15
C LEU A 281 7.52 -2.60 -14.62
N SER A 282 8.69 -2.95 -14.08
CA SER A 282 8.95 -4.25 -13.46
C SER A 282 8.72 -4.22 -11.94
N GLN A 283 7.79 -5.04 -11.46
CA GLN A 283 7.38 -5.12 -10.06
C GLN A 283 7.75 -6.46 -9.41
N PRO A 284 8.05 -6.49 -8.10
CA PRO A 284 8.27 -7.72 -7.35
C PRO A 284 7.10 -8.70 -7.46
N VAL A 285 7.40 -9.96 -7.77
CA VAL A 285 6.41 -11.04 -7.77
C VAL A 285 6.20 -11.56 -6.35
N LEU A 286 4.95 -11.57 -5.88
CA LEU A 286 4.59 -12.06 -4.56
C LEU A 286 3.92 -13.44 -4.61
N GLY A 287 3.20 -13.75 -5.69
CA GLY A 287 2.51 -15.02 -5.85
C GLY A 287 1.58 -15.05 -7.05
N GLU A 288 0.73 -16.07 -7.11
CA GLU A 288 -0.26 -16.25 -8.18
C GLU A 288 -1.52 -16.89 -7.62
N ILE A 289 -2.67 -16.34 -8.02
CA ILE A 289 -4.01 -16.88 -7.73
C ILE A 289 -4.22 -18.14 -8.56
N ASP A 290 -4.89 -19.13 -7.98
CA ASP A 290 -5.19 -20.39 -8.66
C ASP A 290 -6.02 -20.16 -9.93
N GLU A 291 -5.69 -20.90 -10.98
CA GLU A 291 -6.40 -20.85 -12.26
C GLU A 291 -7.92 -21.09 -12.10
N ALA A 292 -8.30 -22.00 -11.20
CA ALA A 292 -9.71 -22.30 -10.91
C ALA A 292 -10.48 -21.11 -10.28
N ASP A 293 -9.76 -20.16 -9.68
CA ASP A 293 -10.34 -18.99 -9.02
C ASP A 293 -10.19 -17.71 -9.86
N ALA A 294 -9.34 -17.71 -10.89
CA ALA A 294 -9.01 -16.53 -11.69
C ALA A 294 -10.22 -15.83 -12.32
N ALA A 295 -11.22 -16.60 -12.79
CA ALA A 295 -12.44 -16.04 -13.39
C ALA A 295 -13.28 -15.20 -12.41
N LYS A 296 -13.15 -15.43 -11.10
CA LYS A 296 -13.87 -14.65 -10.07
C LYS A 296 -13.36 -13.21 -9.97
N LEU A 297 -12.13 -12.96 -10.44
CA LEU A 297 -11.49 -11.65 -10.29
C LEU A 297 -12.14 -10.56 -11.16
N ALA A 298 -12.82 -10.91 -12.25
CA ALA A 298 -13.54 -9.94 -13.07
C ALA A 298 -14.67 -9.25 -12.28
N GLU A 299 -15.40 -10.00 -11.46
CA GLU A 299 -16.45 -9.46 -10.60
C GLU A 299 -15.87 -8.55 -9.50
N VAL A 300 -14.80 -9.00 -8.84
CA VAL A 300 -14.10 -8.19 -7.83
C VAL A 300 -13.54 -6.91 -8.44
N GLY A 301 -12.85 -7.00 -9.58
CA GLY A 301 -12.25 -5.89 -10.30
C GLY A 301 -13.26 -4.81 -10.66
N LYS A 302 -14.41 -5.21 -11.20
CA LYS A 302 -15.50 -4.29 -11.54
C LYS A 302 -16.06 -3.58 -10.30
N ALA A 303 -16.33 -4.31 -9.22
CA ALA A 303 -16.86 -3.74 -8.00
C ALA A 303 -15.86 -2.77 -7.34
N VAL A 304 -14.57 -3.12 -7.33
CA VAL A 304 -13.49 -2.27 -6.82
C VAL A 304 -13.30 -1.02 -7.67
N TRP A 305 -13.43 -1.13 -9.00
CA TRP A 305 -13.45 0.03 -9.89
C TRP A 305 -14.60 0.98 -9.56
N GLU A 306 -15.83 0.47 -9.46
CA GLU A 306 -17.02 1.28 -9.16
C GLU A 306 -16.90 1.97 -7.79
N SER A 307 -16.45 1.22 -6.78
CA SER A 307 -16.11 1.71 -5.45
C SER A 307 -15.08 2.84 -5.50
N THR A 308 -13.96 2.63 -6.19
CA THR A 308 -12.86 3.62 -6.23
C THR A 308 -13.22 4.88 -7.02
N PHE A 309 -14.00 4.78 -8.09
CA PHE A 309 -14.26 5.92 -8.96
C PHE A 309 -15.56 6.67 -8.64
N GLU A 310 -16.60 5.98 -8.16
CA GLU A 310 -17.93 6.55 -8.07
C GLU A 310 -18.57 6.36 -6.69
N SER A 311 -18.82 5.12 -6.24
CA SER A 311 -19.68 4.88 -5.07
C SER A 311 -19.02 5.17 -3.73
N LYS A 312 -17.69 5.01 -3.65
CA LYS A 312 -16.90 5.10 -2.41
C LYS A 312 -17.31 4.09 -1.34
N ASP A 313 -17.99 3.01 -1.75
CA ASP A 313 -18.31 1.91 -0.84
C ASP A 313 -17.04 1.15 -0.46
N LEU A 314 -16.86 0.84 0.82
CA LEU A 314 -15.66 0.16 1.28
C LEU A 314 -15.70 -1.33 0.93
N ILE A 315 -14.73 -1.77 0.12
CA ILE A 315 -14.47 -3.19 -0.13
C ILE A 315 -13.24 -3.60 0.69
N TRP A 316 -13.47 -4.50 1.64
CA TRP A 316 -12.46 -5.00 2.56
C TRP A 316 -11.84 -6.29 2.04
N MET A 317 -10.54 -6.26 1.75
CA MET A 317 -9.75 -7.44 1.42
C MET A 317 -9.12 -8.01 2.70
N THR A 318 -9.45 -9.26 3.01
CA THR A 318 -8.77 -10.06 4.05
C THR A 318 -7.83 -11.05 3.40
N VAL A 319 -6.57 -11.10 3.85
CA VAL A 319 -5.58 -12.10 3.45
C VAL A 319 -5.24 -12.95 4.67
N GLU A 320 -5.25 -14.28 4.52
CA GLU A 320 -4.97 -15.24 5.58
C GLU A 320 -4.21 -16.47 5.05
N LEU A 321 -3.58 -17.24 5.94
CA LEU A 321 -3.02 -18.54 5.57
C LEU A 321 -4.14 -19.49 5.16
N ALA A 322 -3.95 -20.22 4.06
CA ALA A 322 -4.90 -21.25 3.68
C ALA A 322 -4.88 -22.39 4.71
N LYS A 323 -6.06 -22.80 5.19
CA LYS A 323 -6.17 -23.96 6.08
C LYS A 323 -5.65 -25.19 5.37
N VAL A 324 -4.76 -25.95 6.02
CA VAL A 324 -4.30 -27.26 5.53
C VAL A 324 -5.52 -28.17 5.40
N GLN A 325 -5.91 -28.51 4.16
CA GLN A 325 -6.83 -29.62 3.96
C GLN A 325 -6.08 -30.90 4.38
N ARG A 326 -6.44 -31.46 5.54
CA ARG A 326 -5.97 -32.80 5.91
C ARG A 326 -6.55 -33.77 4.87
N PRO A 327 -5.75 -34.67 4.28
CA PRO A 327 -6.28 -35.70 3.41
C PRO A 327 -7.34 -36.49 4.18
N ASN A 328 -8.49 -36.70 3.54
CA ASN A 328 -9.53 -37.56 4.07
C ASN A 328 -8.95 -38.98 4.11
N THR A 329 -8.54 -39.46 5.28
CA THR A 329 -8.12 -40.85 5.46
C THR A 329 -9.37 -41.71 5.29
N ALA A 330 -9.62 -42.14 4.05
CA ALA A 330 -10.56 -43.20 3.77
C ALA A 330 -10.17 -44.39 4.64
N ARG A 331 -11.03 -44.73 5.60
CA ARG A 331 -10.95 -45.98 6.35
C ARG A 331 -11.04 -47.11 5.32
N HIS A 332 -9.93 -47.81 5.12
CA HIS A 332 -9.98 -49.16 4.60
C HIS A 332 -10.64 -50.02 5.68
N ASP A 333 -11.95 -50.25 5.54
CA ASP A 333 -12.58 -51.39 6.18
C ASP A 333 -12.07 -52.64 5.47
N ALA A 334 -11.16 -53.33 6.15
CA ALA A 334 -10.74 -54.66 5.79
C ALA A 334 -11.86 -55.64 6.18
N THR A 335 -12.52 -56.21 5.18
CA THR A 335 -13.19 -57.51 5.31
C THR A 335 -12.45 -58.49 4.43
N HIS A 336 -11.67 -59.38 5.05
CA HIS A 336 -11.66 -60.82 4.77
C HIS A 336 -10.98 -61.58 5.90
#